data_AF-A0A8T3CFA7-F1
#
_entry.id   AF-A0A8T3CFA7-F1
#
_cell.length_a   1.000
_cell.length_b   1.000
_cell.length_c   1.000
_cell.angle_alpha   90.00
_cell.angle_beta   90.00
_cell.angle_gamma   90.00
#
_symmetry.space_group_name_H-M   'P 1'
#
loop_
_entity.id
_entity.type
_entity.pdbx_description
1 polymer ?
#
loop_
_entity_poly.entity_id
_entity_poly.type
_entity_poly.pdbx_seq_one_letter_code
_entity_poly.pdbx_strand_id
1 'polypeptide(L)'
;MLGCSLSGSPLRPLCAFVCAGGGRFSAAQLLLVSPMASLLRVVATSCCSPSFSRVACAKLQSARAAKTPCLRYFRTHQALYDCASPGVPYKQLTVGVPKEIFQNERRVALSPAGVQALIKQGFNVVVESGAGESAKFSDDHYIQAGATIKDVKDVLASDLLVKVRAPMFNPTLGVHEADLMKDAATLVSFIYPAQNPELMEQLSQRKATVLAMDQVPV
;
A
#
# COMPACT_ATOMS: atom_id res chain seq x y z
N MET A 1 -54.61 26.54 -20.25
CA MET A 1 -54.07 25.33 -20.94
C MET A 1 -52.59 25.27 -20.59
N LEU A 2 -52.22 24.46 -19.59
CA LEU A 2 -51.66 23.10 -19.75
C LEU A 2 -50.30 23.09 -20.45
N GLY A 3 -49.27 22.62 -19.74
CA GLY A 3 -48.06 22.12 -20.38
C GLY A 3 -46.77 22.18 -19.56
N CYS A 4 -46.64 21.38 -18.50
CA CYS A 4 -45.34 20.89 -18.05
C CYS A 4 -44.76 19.94 -19.12
N SER A 5 -43.46 20.04 -19.42
CA SER A 5 -42.71 18.91 -19.97
C SER A 5 -41.30 18.84 -19.40
N LEU A 6 -40.91 17.60 -19.08
CA LEU A 6 -39.69 17.17 -18.40
C LEU A 6 -38.65 16.68 -19.42
N SER A 7 -37.38 16.96 -19.16
CA SER A 7 -36.24 16.07 -19.42
C SER A 7 -35.07 16.59 -18.56
N GLY A 8 -34.22 15.82 -17.88
CA GLY A 8 -34.02 14.38 -17.79
C GLY A 8 -32.55 14.16 -17.40
N SER A 9 -32.26 14.02 -16.11
CA SER A 9 -30.93 13.61 -15.61
C SER A 9 -31.11 12.76 -14.34
N PRO A 10 -30.72 11.48 -14.31
CA PRO A 10 -30.82 10.68 -13.10
C PRO A 10 -29.51 10.73 -12.29
N LEU A 11 -29.64 11.33 -11.11
CA LEU A 11 -28.73 11.18 -9.98
C LEU A 11 -28.81 9.74 -9.44
N ARG A 12 -27.65 9.24 -9.01
CA ARG A 12 -27.43 7.90 -8.41
C ARG A 12 -28.18 7.75 -7.09
N PRO A 13 -28.88 6.64 -6.81
CA PRO A 13 -29.44 6.39 -5.49
C PRO A 13 -28.52 5.53 -4.62
N LEU A 14 -28.38 5.98 -3.37
CA LEU A 14 -27.97 5.19 -2.22
C LEU A 14 -28.95 4.05 -1.99
N CYS A 15 -28.47 2.82 -1.84
CA CYS A 15 -29.25 1.70 -1.32
C CYS A 15 -28.94 1.50 0.16
N ALA A 16 -29.71 2.17 1.00
CA ALA A 16 -30.05 1.71 2.34
C ALA A 16 -31.17 0.66 2.19
N PHE A 17 -31.03 -0.50 2.83
CA PHE A 17 -32.08 -1.51 2.88
C PHE A 17 -32.54 -1.68 4.34
N VAL A 18 -33.69 -1.07 4.63
CA VAL A 18 -34.55 -1.35 5.79
C VAL A 18 -35.74 -2.14 5.23
N CYS A 19 -36.08 -3.28 5.83
CA CYS A 19 -37.34 -3.96 5.55
C CYS A 19 -38.04 -4.28 6.88
N ALA A 20 -39.32 -3.93 6.96
CA ALA A 20 -40.13 -3.87 8.17
C ALA A 20 -41.16 -5.01 8.27
N GLY A 21 -41.59 -5.30 9.51
CA GLY A 21 -42.82 -6.02 9.90
C GLY A 21 -42.59 -7.49 10.26
N GLY A 22 -43.04 -8.07 11.38
CA GLY A 22 -43.95 -7.65 12.45
C GLY A 22 -44.87 -8.83 12.82
N GLY A 23 -44.69 -9.46 13.99
CA GLY A 23 -45.56 -10.54 14.50
C GLY A 23 -45.01 -11.22 15.77
N ARG A 24 -45.83 -11.32 16.82
CA ARG A 24 -45.47 -11.53 18.24
C ARG A 24 -45.36 -13.02 18.63
N PHE A 25 -44.42 -13.39 19.53
CA PHE A 25 -44.66 -13.97 20.88
C PHE A 25 -43.41 -14.70 21.48
N SER A 26 -43.10 -14.30 22.73
CA SER A 26 -42.51 -15.01 23.88
C SER A 26 -41.13 -15.72 23.86
N ALA A 27 -40.28 -15.20 24.75
CA ALA A 27 -39.12 -15.75 25.48
C ALA A 27 -38.65 -17.21 25.26
N ALA A 28 -37.35 -17.37 24.95
CA ALA A 28 -36.40 -18.23 25.68
C ALA A 28 -34.98 -18.17 25.06
N GLN A 29 -34.01 -17.84 25.91
CA GLN A 29 -32.64 -18.35 26.01
C GLN A 29 -31.83 -18.82 24.77
N LEU A 30 -30.59 -18.32 24.75
CA LEU A 30 -29.32 -19.06 24.56
C LEU A 30 -28.78 -19.36 23.14
N LEU A 31 -27.63 -18.72 22.87
CA LEU A 31 -26.43 -19.23 22.18
C LEU A 31 -26.49 -19.71 20.71
N LEU A 32 -25.39 -19.36 20.03
CA LEU A 32 -24.76 -20.00 18.85
C LEU A 32 -25.03 -19.43 17.44
N VAL A 33 -23.94 -18.85 16.91
CA VAL A 33 -23.24 -19.29 15.69
C VAL A 33 -23.81 -18.94 14.32
N SER A 34 -22.97 -18.20 13.58
CA SER A 34 -23.00 -17.99 12.13
C SER A 34 -23.31 -19.25 11.31
N PRO A 35 -24.18 -19.18 10.30
CA PRO A 35 -24.20 -20.19 9.25
C PRO A 35 -23.18 -19.79 8.17
N MET A 36 -22.01 -20.41 8.20
CA MET A 36 -21.13 -20.47 7.04
C MET A 36 -21.82 -21.27 5.93
N ALA A 37 -21.75 -20.73 4.72
CA ALA A 37 -22.26 -21.32 3.51
C ALA A 37 -21.62 -22.70 3.25
N SER A 38 -22.50 -23.68 3.17
CA SER A 38 -22.29 -24.99 2.55
C SER A 38 -21.73 -24.84 1.14
N LEU A 39 -20.56 -25.42 0.90
CA LEU A 39 -20.18 -25.92 -0.42
C LEU A 39 -19.76 -27.38 -0.29
N LEU A 40 -20.75 -28.20 -0.63
CA LEU A 40 -20.76 -29.63 -0.88
C LEU A 40 -19.42 -30.16 -1.42
N ARG A 41 -18.73 -31.01 -0.65
CA ARG A 41 -17.81 -32.01 -1.20
C ARG A 41 -18.50 -33.36 -1.13
N VAL A 42 -18.93 -33.83 -2.30
CA VAL A 42 -19.33 -35.21 -2.54
C VAL A 42 -18.16 -36.12 -2.16
N VAL A 43 -18.31 -36.89 -1.09
CA VAL A 43 -17.47 -38.05 -0.80
C VAL A 43 -18.26 -39.28 -1.21
N ALA A 44 -18.04 -39.73 -2.44
CA ALA A 44 -18.46 -41.05 -2.88
C ALA A 44 -17.41 -42.06 -2.38
N THR A 45 -17.71 -42.76 -1.30
CA THR A 45 -17.03 -44.00 -0.93
C THR A 45 -18.07 -45.10 -0.85
N SER A 46 -17.91 -46.08 -1.73
CA SER A 46 -18.79 -47.21 -1.98
C SER A 46 -19.00 -48.12 -0.77
N CYS A 47 -20.23 -48.61 -0.68
CA CYS A 47 -20.84 -49.66 0.14
C CYS A 47 -19.95 -50.81 0.66
N CYS A 48 -20.10 -51.22 1.92
CA CYS A 48 -20.96 -52.36 2.33
C CYS A 48 -20.64 -52.81 3.77
N SER A 49 -21.61 -52.70 4.68
CA SER A 49 -21.69 -53.45 5.93
C SER A 49 -22.51 -54.72 5.70
N PRO A 50 -22.16 -55.86 6.31
CA PRO A 50 -23.21 -56.62 6.99
C PRO A 50 -22.79 -57.24 8.34
N SER A 51 -23.82 -57.59 9.09
CA SER A 51 -23.86 -58.15 10.44
C SER A 51 -23.19 -59.53 10.63
N PHE A 52 -22.80 -59.77 11.89
CA PHE A 52 -22.53 -61.04 12.58
C PHE A 52 -22.89 -62.36 11.84
N SER A 53 -21.89 -63.21 11.60
CA SER A 53 -21.90 -64.65 11.96
C SER A 53 -20.49 -65.24 11.86
N ARG A 54 -20.15 -66.11 12.82
CA ARG A 54 -18.91 -66.91 12.87
C ARG A 54 -18.92 -67.95 11.74
N VAL A 55 -17.81 -68.12 11.01
CA VAL A 55 -17.15 -69.38 10.58
C VAL A 55 -15.90 -69.01 9.75
N ALA A 56 -14.88 -69.85 9.82
CA ALA A 56 -13.48 -69.57 9.56
C ALA A 56 -13.01 -69.53 8.09
N CYS A 57 -11.83 -68.90 7.93
CA CYS A 57 -10.70 -69.26 7.06
C CYS A 57 -10.90 -69.31 5.53
N ALA A 58 -10.33 -68.31 4.84
CA ALA A 58 -9.57 -68.55 3.63
C ALA A 58 -8.50 -67.45 3.45
N LYS A 59 -7.26 -67.88 3.25
CA LYS A 59 -6.12 -67.03 2.88
C LYS A 59 -6.45 -66.29 1.58
N LEU A 60 -6.30 -64.96 1.57
CA LEU A 60 -6.07 -64.22 0.34
C LEU A 60 -4.90 -63.26 0.53
N GLN A 61 -3.98 -63.37 -0.41
CA GLN A 61 -2.62 -62.88 -0.41
C GLN A 61 -2.60 -61.37 -0.66
N SER A 62 -1.71 -60.67 0.06
CA SER A 62 -0.97 -59.48 -0.39
C SER A 62 -1.70 -58.46 -1.27
N ALA A 63 -2.43 -57.52 -0.65
CA ALA A 63 -2.70 -56.23 -1.28
C ALA A 63 -1.59 -55.24 -0.88
N ARG A 64 -0.75 -54.85 -1.85
CA ARG A 64 0.27 -53.81 -1.70
C ARG A 64 -0.41 -52.50 -1.28
N ALA A 65 0.02 -51.92 -0.17
CA ALA A 65 -0.36 -50.57 0.24
C ALA A 65 0.10 -49.57 -0.83
N ALA A 66 -0.82 -49.12 -1.68
CA ALA A 66 -0.56 -48.01 -2.60
C ALA A 66 -0.39 -46.74 -1.76
N LYS A 67 0.85 -46.24 -1.67
CA LYS A 67 1.15 -44.94 -1.10
C LYS A 67 0.51 -43.87 -1.98
N THR A 68 -0.59 -43.28 -1.55
CA THR A 68 -1.13 -42.08 -2.19
C THR A 68 -0.19 -40.93 -1.85
N PRO A 69 0.54 -40.33 -2.80
CA PRO A 69 1.33 -39.16 -2.49
C PRO A 69 0.37 -38.02 -2.16
N CYS A 70 0.43 -37.53 -0.92
CA CYS A 70 -0.17 -36.25 -0.55
C CYS A 70 0.60 -35.16 -1.28
N LEU A 71 0.19 -34.84 -2.52
CA LEU A 71 0.66 -33.65 -3.21
C LEU A 71 0.01 -32.45 -2.53
N ARG A 72 0.81 -31.74 -1.71
CA ARG A 72 0.48 -30.38 -1.28
C ARG A 72 0.49 -29.48 -2.51
N TYR A 73 -0.69 -29.27 -3.11
CA TYR A 73 -0.83 -28.25 -4.13
C TYR A 73 -1.03 -26.89 -3.45
N PHE A 74 -0.07 -25.98 -3.62
CA PHE A 74 -0.29 -24.57 -3.29
C PHE A 74 -1.30 -24.02 -4.29
N ARG A 75 -2.52 -23.70 -3.82
CA ARG A 75 -3.42 -22.84 -4.60
C ARG A 75 -2.86 -21.43 -4.58
N THR A 76 -2.23 -21.01 -5.68
CA THR A 76 -2.08 -19.58 -5.94
C THR A 76 -3.48 -19.00 -6.13
N HIS A 77 -3.96 -18.24 -5.15
CA HIS A 77 -5.17 -17.45 -5.33
C HIS A 77 -4.89 -16.43 -6.42
N GLN A 78 -5.43 -16.68 -7.60
CA GLN A 78 -5.39 -15.76 -8.71
C GLN A 78 -6.46 -14.69 -8.46
N ALA A 79 -6.06 -13.43 -8.58
CA ALA A 79 -6.87 -12.22 -8.45
C ALA A 79 -7.10 -11.67 -7.03
N LEU A 80 -6.06 -11.01 -6.49
CA LEU A 80 -6.22 -9.75 -5.75
C LEU A 80 -5.67 -8.56 -6.57
N TYR A 81 -5.65 -8.67 -7.90
CA TYR A 81 -5.08 -7.66 -8.81
C TYR A 81 -6.13 -6.73 -9.43
N ASP A 82 -7.43 -6.97 -9.22
CA ASP A 82 -8.52 -6.20 -9.85
C ASP A 82 -8.93 -4.93 -9.09
N CYS A 83 -7.99 -4.32 -8.39
CA CYS A 83 -8.12 -2.95 -7.90
C CYS A 83 -6.85 -2.14 -8.20
N ALA A 84 -6.32 -2.26 -9.41
CA ALA A 84 -5.36 -1.28 -9.90
C ALA A 84 -6.09 0.06 -10.07
N SER A 85 -6.01 0.93 -9.07
CA SER A 85 -6.26 2.35 -9.30
C SER A 85 -5.36 2.79 -10.47
N PRO A 86 -5.85 3.62 -11.40
CA PRO A 86 -5.02 4.10 -12.49
C PRO A 86 -3.82 4.83 -11.87
N GLY A 87 -2.61 4.34 -12.14
CA GLY A 87 -1.39 4.98 -11.69
C GLY A 87 -1.27 6.39 -12.26
N VAL A 88 -0.70 7.31 -11.50
CA VAL A 88 -0.41 8.67 -11.99
C VAL A 88 0.75 8.59 -12.98
N PRO A 89 0.66 9.22 -14.17
CA PRO A 89 1.73 9.18 -15.15
C PRO A 89 2.97 9.97 -14.65
N TYR A 90 4.18 9.48 -14.96
CA TYR A 90 5.44 10.03 -14.45
C TYR A 90 5.65 11.52 -14.75
N LYS A 91 5.21 12.00 -15.91
CA LYS A 91 5.36 13.41 -16.32
C LYS A 91 4.61 14.40 -15.43
N GLN A 92 3.61 13.93 -14.68
CA GLN A 92 2.82 14.75 -13.75
C GLN A 92 3.42 14.75 -12.34
N LEU A 93 4.39 13.88 -12.06
CA LEU A 93 5.02 13.76 -10.75
C LEU A 93 6.32 14.55 -10.71
N THR A 94 6.51 15.26 -9.61
CA THR A 94 7.74 16.00 -9.33
C THR A 94 8.48 15.36 -8.16
N VAL A 95 9.76 15.05 -8.37
CA VAL A 95 10.68 14.54 -7.36
C VAL A 95 11.51 15.71 -6.81
N GLY A 96 11.43 15.95 -5.51
CA GLY A 96 12.15 16.97 -4.79
C GLY A 96 13.34 16.44 -4.00
N VAL A 97 14.49 17.09 -4.14
CA VAL A 97 15.73 16.81 -3.41
C VAL A 97 16.13 18.03 -2.59
N PRO A 98 15.67 18.14 -1.33
CA PRO A 98 16.05 19.25 -0.47
C PRO A 98 17.48 19.06 0.08
N LYS A 99 18.06 20.15 0.58
CA LYS A 99 19.33 20.15 1.30
C LYS A 99 19.14 19.55 2.68
N GLU A 100 20.16 18.85 3.15
CA GLU A 100 20.18 18.33 4.51
C GLU A 100 20.57 19.45 5.50
N ILE A 101 19.76 19.61 6.53
CA ILE A 101 19.94 20.65 7.57
C ILE A 101 20.60 20.12 8.84
N PHE A 102 20.79 18.80 8.94
CA PHE A 102 21.41 18.18 10.11
C PHE A 102 22.91 18.50 10.17
N GLN A 103 23.41 18.75 11.38
CA GLN A 103 24.81 19.12 11.60
C GLN A 103 25.76 18.04 11.07
N ASN A 104 26.77 18.46 10.29
CA ASN A 104 27.77 17.58 9.68
C ASN A 104 27.22 16.52 8.70
N GLU A 105 25.96 16.60 8.27
CA GLU A 105 25.46 15.76 7.18
C GLU A 105 25.99 16.30 5.84
N ARG A 106 26.75 15.46 5.13
CA ARG A 106 27.40 15.84 3.87
C ARG A 106 26.82 15.14 2.66
N ARG A 107 25.96 14.14 2.88
CA ARG A 107 25.34 13.38 1.78
C ARG A 107 24.18 14.18 1.19
N VAL A 108 23.88 13.87 -0.05
CA VAL A 108 22.69 14.32 -0.77
C VAL A 108 21.91 13.09 -1.20
N ALA A 109 20.58 13.17 -1.20
CA ALA A 109 19.73 12.01 -1.43
C ALA A 109 19.83 11.46 -2.86
N LEU A 110 20.04 12.34 -3.85
CA LEU A 110 20.27 11.97 -5.25
C LEU A 110 21.55 12.60 -5.79
N SER A 111 22.39 11.77 -6.41
CA SER A 111 23.53 12.22 -7.21
C SER A 111 23.06 12.69 -8.60
N PRO A 112 23.85 13.50 -9.33
CA PRO A 112 23.51 13.91 -10.69
C PRO A 112 23.23 12.72 -11.64
N ALA A 113 23.94 11.61 -11.45
CA ALA A 113 23.69 10.37 -12.20
C ALA A 113 22.32 9.75 -11.88
N GLY A 114 21.89 9.77 -10.62
CA GLY A 114 20.55 9.33 -10.20
C GLY A 114 19.45 10.23 -10.77
N VAL A 115 19.70 11.54 -10.83
CA VAL A 115 18.78 12.50 -11.45
C VAL A 115 18.59 12.21 -12.94
N GLN A 116 19.67 11.94 -13.69
CA GLN A 116 19.58 11.55 -15.09
C GLN A 116 18.74 10.28 -15.28
N ALA A 117 18.84 9.30 -14.38
CA ALA A 117 18.05 8.07 -14.46
C ALA A 117 16.55 8.34 -14.27
N LEU A 118 16.18 9.20 -13.32
CA LEU A 118 14.77 9.56 -13.08
C LEU A 118 14.18 10.36 -14.25
N ILE A 119 14.97 11.29 -14.83
CA ILE A 119 14.54 12.06 -15.99
C ILE A 119 14.34 11.15 -17.21
N LYS A 120 15.22 10.15 -17.40
CA LYS A 120 15.05 9.13 -18.46
C LYS A 120 13.78 8.29 -18.29
N GLN A 121 13.32 8.08 -17.05
CA GLN A 121 12.04 7.43 -16.77
C GLN A 121 10.83 8.36 -17.01
N GLY A 122 11.06 9.67 -17.09
CA GLY A 122 10.04 10.67 -17.41
C GLY A 122 9.53 11.48 -16.20
N PHE A 123 10.24 11.45 -15.07
CA PHE A 123 9.94 12.31 -13.92
C PHE A 123 10.50 13.72 -14.11
N ASN A 124 9.84 14.71 -13.49
CA ASN A 124 10.43 16.03 -13.30
C ASN A 124 11.23 16.03 -11.99
N VAL A 125 12.46 16.52 -12.01
CA VAL A 125 13.31 16.58 -10.81
C VAL A 125 13.62 18.03 -10.46
N VAL A 126 13.33 18.40 -9.21
CA VAL A 126 13.67 19.69 -8.62
C VAL A 126 14.69 19.46 -7.49
N VAL A 127 15.73 20.28 -7.46
CA VAL A 127 16.81 20.21 -6.47
C VAL A 127 16.93 21.55 -5.78
N GLU A 128 17.13 21.55 -4.47
CA GLU A 128 17.37 22.79 -3.72
C GLU A 128 18.75 23.36 -4.07
N SER A 129 18.86 24.69 -4.21
CA SER A 129 20.16 25.31 -4.45
C SER A 129 21.16 24.97 -3.35
N GLY A 130 22.36 24.55 -3.76
CA GLY A 130 23.44 24.22 -2.85
C GLY A 130 23.20 22.94 -2.04
N ALA A 131 22.24 22.08 -2.43
CA ALA A 131 22.01 20.79 -1.78
C ALA A 131 23.21 19.83 -1.93
N GLY A 132 23.89 19.89 -3.08
CA GLY A 132 25.01 19.00 -3.41
C GLY A 132 26.39 19.49 -2.99
N GLU A 133 26.53 20.74 -2.52
CA GLU A 133 27.84 21.35 -2.27
C GLU A 133 28.70 20.54 -1.30
N SER A 134 28.09 20.07 -0.20
CA SER A 134 28.78 19.26 0.81
C SER A 134 29.16 17.87 0.30
N ALA A 135 28.44 17.38 -0.73
CA ALA A 135 28.70 16.13 -1.42
C ALA A 135 29.65 16.30 -2.64
N LYS A 136 30.18 17.51 -2.87
CA LYS A 136 31.02 17.88 -4.03
C LYS A 136 30.29 17.80 -5.38
N PHE A 137 28.98 18.04 -5.38
CA PHE A 137 28.20 18.24 -6.60
C PHE A 137 27.73 19.69 -6.66
N SER A 138 28.21 20.46 -7.63
CA SER A 138 27.70 21.81 -7.89
C SER A 138 26.30 21.79 -8.50
N ASP A 139 25.57 22.89 -8.35
CA ASP A 139 24.25 23.08 -8.95
C ASP A 139 24.30 22.92 -10.48
N ASP A 140 25.41 23.31 -11.12
CA ASP A 140 25.64 23.13 -12.56
C ASP A 140 25.57 21.67 -13.00
N HIS A 141 26.07 20.73 -12.18
CA HIS A 141 25.99 19.30 -12.51
C HIS A 141 24.55 18.79 -12.49
N TYR A 142 23.71 19.32 -11.61
CA TYR A 142 22.29 19.00 -11.59
C TYR A 142 21.55 19.60 -12.78
N ILE A 143 21.87 20.84 -13.15
CA ILE A 143 21.30 21.49 -14.35
C ILE A 143 21.69 20.71 -15.62
N GLN A 144 22.95 20.30 -15.76
CA GLN A 144 23.43 19.48 -16.87
C GLN A 144 22.76 18.09 -16.89
N ALA A 145 22.41 17.54 -15.73
CA ALA A 145 21.63 16.31 -15.63
C ALA A 145 20.17 16.48 -16.06
N GLY A 146 19.67 17.71 -16.19
CA GLY A 146 18.29 18.06 -16.56
C GLY A 146 17.38 18.36 -15.37
N ALA A 147 17.92 18.50 -14.15
CA ALA A 147 17.17 18.96 -12.99
C ALA A 147 16.95 20.48 -13.06
N THR A 148 15.93 20.94 -12.35
CA THR A 148 15.68 22.37 -12.13
C THR A 148 16.05 22.74 -10.69
N ILE A 149 16.80 23.83 -10.53
CA ILE A 149 17.17 24.35 -9.21
C ILE A 149 16.05 25.25 -8.70
N LYS A 150 15.65 25.06 -7.45
CA LYS A 150 14.57 25.82 -6.80
C LYS A 150 14.91 26.15 -5.33
N ASP A 151 14.09 27.01 -4.74
CA ASP A 151 14.15 27.33 -3.32
C ASP A 151 13.62 26.19 -2.45
N VAL A 152 14.06 26.17 -1.18
CA VAL A 152 13.74 25.12 -0.18
C VAL A 152 12.23 24.82 -0.11
N LYS A 153 11.40 25.85 -0.10
CA LYS A 153 9.94 25.72 0.04
C LYS A 153 9.31 25.01 -1.16
N ASP A 154 9.75 25.35 -2.36
CA ASP A 154 9.23 24.76 -3.60
C ASP A 154 9.65 23.30 -3.73
N VAL A 155 10.86 22.97 -3.28
CA VAL A 155 11.38 21.60 -3.28
C VAL A 155 10.63 20.73 -2.29
N LEU A 156 10.40 21.23 -1.06
CA LEU A 156 9.62 20.52 -0.03
C LEU A 156 8.16 20.30 -0.41
N ALA A 157 7.59 21.16 -1.27
CA ALA A 157 6.23 21.05 -1.79
C ALA A 157 6.07 20.04 -2.97
N SER A 158 7.08 19.23 -3.27
CA SER A 158 7.05 18.22 -4.34
C SER A 158 6.15 17.02 -4.03
N ASP A 159 5.72 16.27 -5.05
CA ASP A 159 4.89 15.07 -4.87
C ASP A 159 5.67 13.90 -4.25
N LEU A 160 6.93 13.77 -4.62
CA LEU A 160 7.88 12.77 -4.13
C LEU A 160 9.06 13.48 -3.49
N LEU A 161 9.22 13.41 -2.17
CA LEU A 161 10.37 13.95 -1.47
C LEU A 161 11.38 12.84 -1.19
N VAL A 162 12.63 13.04 -1.59
CA VAL A 162 13.71 12.10 -1.33
C VAL A 162 14.75 12.79 -0.45
N LYS A 163 14.87 12.32 0.80
CA LYS A 163 15.83 12.81 1.78
C LYS A 163 16.71 11.67 2.29
N VAL A 164 17.86 12.03 2.83
CA VAL A 164 18.71 11.08 3.54
C VAL A 164 18.14 10.87 4.93
N ARG A 165 18.04 11.93 5.73
CA ARG A 165 17.54 11.83 7.12
C ARG A 165 16.05 12.15 7.22
N ALA A 166 15.47 11.81 8.37
CA ALA A 166 14.12 12.20 8.72
C ALA A 166 13.96 13.74 8.65
N PRO A 167 12.80 14.25 8.20
CA PRO A 167 12.48 15.66 8.30
C PRO A 167 12.59 16.16 9.74
N MET A 168 13.15 17.36 9.92
CA MET A 168 13.34 17.96 11.25
C MET A 168 12.96 19.44 11.26
N PHE A 169 13.06 20.06 12.42
CA PHE A 169 12.87 21.51 12.55
C PHE A 169 13.99 22.25 11.81
N ASN A 170 13.60 23.13 10.86
CA ASN A 170 14.55 23.93 10.11
C ASN A 170 14.81 25.26 10.84
N PRO A 171 16.02 25.47 11.41
CA PRO A 171 16.33 26.69 12.16
C PRO A 171 16.37 27.94 11.28
N THR A 172 16.63 27.79 9.97
CA THR A 172 16.71 28.91 9.02
C THR A 172 15.32 29.42 8.65
N LEU A 173 14.34 28.52 8.52
CA LEU A 173 12.96 28.86 8.16
C LEU A 173 12.05 29.06 9.38
N GLY A 174 12.46 28.59 10.57
CA GLY A 174 11.67 28.65 11.80
C GLY A 174 10.45 27.73 11.79
N VAL A 175 10.39 26.76 10.88
CA VAL A 175 9.27 25.83 10.71
C VAL A 175 9.78 24.40 10.56
N HIS A 176 8.92 23.43 10.87
CA HIS A 176 9.24 22.03 10.66
C HIS A 176 9.21 21.68 9.18
N GLU A 177 10.15 20.88 8.66
CA GLU A 177 10.16 20.50 7.24
C GLU A 177 8.91 19.72 6.84
N ALA A 178 8.42 18.85 7.74
CA ALA A 178 7.14 18.17 7.53
C ALA A 178 6.01 19.18 7.31
N ASP A 179 6.11 20.40 7.86
CA ASP A 179 5.07 21.40 7.70
C ASP A 179 4.98 22.05 6.32
N LEU A 180 6.06 21.94 5.56
CA LEU A 180 6.16 22.48 4.21
C LEU A 180 5.82 21.43 3.14
N MET A 181 5.62 20.17 3.55
CA MET A 181 5.25 19.09 2.64
C MET A 181 3.81 19.24 2.17
N LYS A 182 3.60 18.91 0.89
CA LYS A 182 2.26 18.82 0.30
C LYS A 182 1.46 17.67 0.92
N ASP A 183 0.14 17.85 1.05
CA ASP A 183 -0.76 16.79 1.48
C ASP A 183 -0.72 15.59 0.52
N ALA A 184 -0.75 14.38 1.07
CA ALA A 184 -0.61 13.13 0.31
C ALA A 184 0.70 12.99 -0.50
N ALA A 185 1.73 13.76 -0.17
CA ALA A 185 3.07 13.56 -0.72
C ALA A 185 3.67 12.22 -0.27
N THR A 186 4.60 11.70 -1.06
CA THR A 186 5.36 10.49 -0.74
C THR A 186 6.76 10.87 -0.28
N LEU A 187 7.17 10.41 0.90
CA LEU A 187 8.48 10.67 1.49
C LEU A 187 9.33 9.40 1.50
N VAL A 188 10.55 9.48 0.97
CA VAL A 188 11.55 8.41 1.02
C VAL A 188 12.73 8.90 1.84
N SER A 189 12.97 8.32 3.02
CA SER A 189 14.10 8.69 3.89
C SER A 189 14.33 7.66 5.00
N PHE A 190 15.42 7.83 5.76
CA PHE A 190 15.63 7.11 7.02
C PHE A 190 14.82 7.76 8.15
N ILE A 191 13.70 7.14 8.51
CA ILE A 191 12.72 7.72 9.46
C ILE A 191 12.90 7.16 10.86
N TYR A 192 13.27 5.88 11.00
CA TYR A 192 13.28 5.19 12.28
C TYR A 192 11.94 5.34 13.06
N PRO A 193 10.82 4.82 12.54
CA PRO A 193 9.48 5.12 13.04
C PRO A 193 9.29 4.86 14.54
N ALA A 194 9.95 3.82 15.08
CA ALA A 194 9.87 3.47 16.49
C ALA A 194 10.49 4.51 17.44
N GLN A 195 11.46 5.31 16.95
CA GLN A 195 12.12 6.34 17.75
C GLN A 195 11.50 7.73 17.59
N ASN A 196 10.72 7.95 16.53
CA ASN A 196 10.17 9.25 16.17
C ASN A 196 8.62 9.23 16.09
N PRO A 197 7.91 8.96 17.20
CA PRO A 197 6.45 8.87 17.18
C PRO A 197 5.77 10.21 16.86
N GLU A 198 6.32 11.32 17.35
CA GLU A 198 5.78 12.67 17.09
C GLU A 198 5.85 13.03 15.60
N LEU A 199 6.97 12.71 14.94
CA LEU A 199 7.13 12.91 13.50
C LEU A 199 6.13 12.07 12.71
N MET A 200 5.90 10.82 13.12
CA MET A 200 4.92 9.95 12.48
C MET A 200 3.50 10.50 12.62
N GLU A 201 3.16 11.11 13.75
CA GLU A 201 1.87 11.78 13.94
C GLU A 201 1.73 12.99 13.02
N GLN A 202 2.76 13.84 12.89
CA GLN A 202 2.77 14.97 11.95
C GLN A 202 2.61 14.52 10.49
N LEU A 203 3.32 13.48 10.08
CA LEU A 203 3.23 12.93 8.73
C LEU A 203 1.85 12.27 8.48
N SER A 204 1.26 11.67 9.52
CA SER A 204 -0.09 11.10 9.48
C SER A 204 -1.16 12.17 9.28
N GLN A 205 -1.06 13.30 9.99
CA GLN A 205 -1.98 14.44 9.84
C GLN A 205 -2.02 14.97 8.40
N ARG A 206 -0.88 14.91 7.69
CA ARG A 206 -0.74 15.31 6.28
C ARG A 206 -1.11 14.23 5.27
N LYS A 207 -1.52 13.06 5.74
CA LYS A 207 -1.81 11.87 4.91
C LYS A 207 -0.62 11.48 4.02
N ALA A 208 0.60 11.77 4.46
CA ALA A 208 1.79 11.48 3.69
C ALA A 208 2.03 9.97 3.63
N THR A 209 2.48 9.48 2.47
CA THR A 209 2.93 8.09 2.31
C THR A 209 4.43 8.03 2.59
N VAL A 210 4.85 7.29 3.60
CA VAL A 210 6.24 7.29 4.05
C VAL A 210 6.88 5.94 3.76
N LEU A 211 7.95 5.94 2.97
CA LEU A 211 8.81 4.80 2.70
C LEU A 211 10.07 4.91 3.57
N ALA A 212 10.05 4.18 4.68
CA ALA A 212 11.15 4.14 5.64
C ALA A 212 12.24 3.17 5.15
N MET A 213 13.38 3.74 4.72
CA MET A 213 14.50 2.95 4.17
C MET A 213 15.14 2.01 5.20
N ASP A 214 14.99 2.31 6.49
CA ASP A 214 15.46 1.47 7.61
C ASP A 214 14.60 0.21 7.84
N GLN A 215 13.37 0.17 7.33
CA GLN A 215 12.42 -0.94 7.53
C GLN A 215 12.34 -1.88 6.32
N VAL A 216 13.21 -1.71 5.32
CA VAL A 216 13.26 -2.61 4.16
C VAL A 216 13.84 -3.95 4.61
N PRO A 217 13.10 -5.08 4.48
CA PRO A 217 13.61 -6.38 4.88
C PRO A 217 14.78 -6.77 3.99
N VAL A 218 15.89 -7.18 4.62
CA VAL A 218 17.09 -7.71 3.98
C VAL A 218 16.98 -9.18 3.64
#